data_AF-A0A1I4QH09-F1
#
_entry.id   AF-A0A1I4QH09-F1
#
_cell.length_a   1.000
_cell.length_b   1.000
_cell.length_c   1.000
_cell.angle_alpha   90.00
_cell.angle_beta   90.00
_cell.angle_gamma   90.00
#
_symmetry.space_group_name_H-M   'P 1'
#
loop_
_entity.id
_entity.type
_entity.pdbx_description
1 polymer ?
#
loop_
_entity_poly.entity_id
_entity_poly.type
_entity_poly.pdbx_seq_one_letter_code
_entity_poly.pdbx_strand_id
1 'polypeptide(L)'
;MKKDLIQAMPPLDGHAVKTLEDALSKSPSKIIRLEINNTIYQLSREGHWFKISLLTKKLTVKRSTIFQTLTEIYNQIIHGQNWRIATNY
;
A
#
# COMPACT_ATOMS: atom_id res chain seq x y z
N MET A 1 -13.47 -1.10 -29.82
CA MET A 1 -13.24 -1.31 -28.37
C MET A 1 -11.85 -0.79 -28.04
N LYS A 2 -11.74 0.41 -27.46
CA LYS A 2 -10.46 0.88 -26.92
C LYS A 2 -10.25 0.11 -25.63
N LYS A 3 -9.25 -0.78 -25.60
CA LYS A 3 -8.69 -1.26 -24.35
C LYS A 3 -8.22 0.00 -23.63
N ASP A 4 -8.89 0.39 -22.56
CA ASP A 4 -8.29 1.26 -21.55
C ASP A 4 -7.04 0.54 -21.07
N LEU A 5 -5.93 0.79 -21.77
CA LEU A 5 -4.60 0.60 -21.26
C LEU A 5 -4.57 1.47 -20.03
N ILE A 6 -4.88 0.86 -18.89
CA ILE A 6 -4.56 1.42 -17.58
C ILE A 6 -3.06 1.62 -17.66
N GLN A 7 -2.68 2.85 -18.01
CA GLN A 7 -1.32 3.22 -18.26
C GLN A 7 -0.67 3.13 -16.89
N ALA A 8 -0.11 1.97 -16.59
CA ALA A 8 0.54 1.69 -15.32
C ALA A 8 1.61 2.76 -15.18
N MET A 9 1.32 3.77 -14.35
CA MET A 9 2.23 4.87 -14.14
C MET A 9 3.53 4.24 -13.62
N PRO A 10 4.70 4.61 -14.17
CA PRO A 10 5.94 4.09 -13.63
C PRO A 10 6.04 4.48 -12.16
N PRO A 11 6.66 3.64 -11.32
CA PRO A 11 6.87 3.98 -9.93
C PRO A 11 7.81 5.18 -9.85
N LEU A 12 7.41 6.19 -9.09
CA LEU A 12 8.27 7.34 -8.78
C LEU A 12 9.53 6.89 -8.01
N ASP A 13 9.40 5.78 -7.26
CA ASP A 13 10.52 5.07 -6.64
C ASP A 13 10.28 3.54 -6.73
N GLY A 14 11.01 2.88 -7.63
CA GLY A 14 10.88 1.43 -7.83
C GLY A 14 11.39 0.60 -6.65
N HIS A 15 12.35 1.12 -5.87
CA HIS A 15 12.89 0.42 -4.72
C HIS A 15 11.88 0.40 -3.57
N ALA A 16 11.19 1.51 -3.34
CA ALA A 16 10.11 1.61 -2.37
C ALA A 16 8.95 0.67 -2.70
N VAL A 17 8.52 0.63 -3.97
CA VAL A 17 7.46 -0.30 -4.42
C VAL A 17 7.89 -1.75 -4.22
N LYS A 18 9.14 -2.10 -4.55
CA LYS A 18 9.69 -3.44 -4.31
C LYS A 18 9.75 -3.79 -2.83
N THR A 19 10.04 -2.81 -1.98
CA THR A 19 10.05 -3.00 -0.51
C THR A 19 8.65 -3.32 0.02
N LEU A 20 7.61 -2.65 -0.49
CA LEU A 20 6.22 -2.96 -0.16
C LEU A 20 5.80 -4.34 -0.64
N GLU A 21 6.20 -4.70 -1.87
CA GLU A 21 5.91 -6.00 -2.46
C GLU A 21 6.57 -7.14 -1.69
N ASP A 22 7.84 -6.99 -1.34
CA ASP A 22 8.61 -7.96 -0.56
C ASP A 22 8.00 -8.14 0.84
N ALA A 23 7.65 -7.05 1.51
CA ALA A 23 7.00 -7.10 2.82
C ALA A 23 5.63 -7.79 2.78
N LEU A 24 4.79 -7.47 1.77
CA LEU A 24 3.52 -8.17 1.55
C LEU A 24 3.71 -9.65 1.21
N SER A 25 4.75 -9.97 0.45
CA SER A 25 5.04 -11.35 0.05
C SER A 25 5.51 -12.20 1.23
N LYS A 26 6.32 -11.62 2.12
CA LYS A 26 6.81 -12.22 3.36
C LYS A 26 5.73 -12.35 4.46
N SER A 27 4.68 -11.52 4.41
CA SER A 27 3.57 -11.62 5.37
C SER A 27 2.73 -12.88 5.10
N PRO A 28 2.54 -13.78 6.08
CA PRO A 28 1.73 -14.98 5.91
C PRO A 28 0.25 -14.66 5.65
N SER A 29 -0.25 -13.56 6.20
CA SER A 29 -1.62 -13.09 5.98
C SER A 29 -1.78 -12.19 4.76
N LYS A 30 -0.68 -11.87 4.04
CA LYS A 30 -0.65 -10.86 2.96
C LYS A 30 -1.16 -9.49 3.40
N ILE A 31 -0.94 -9.18 4.69
CA ILE A 31 -1.28 -7.91 5.32
C ILE A 31 -0.01 -7.36 5.97
N ILE A 32 0.30 -6.10 5.71
CA ILE A 32 1.35 -5.34 6.38
C ILE A 32 0.79 -4.04 6.93
N ARG A 33 1.47 -3.47 7.92
CA ARG A 33 1.14 -2.15 8.45
C ARG A 33 2.18 -1.15 7.98
N LEU A 34 1.71 0.00 7.55
CA LEU A 34 2.52 1.11 7.09
C LEU A 34 2.27 2.29 8.02
N GLU A 35 3.32 2.91 8.52
CA GLU A 35 3.20 4.21 9.15
C GLU A 35 3.59 5.26 8.12
N ILE A 36 2.67 6.18 7.80
CA ILE A 36 2.87 7.28 6.84
C ILE A 36 2.52 8.57 7.60
N ASN A 37 3.48 9.49 7.78
CA ASN A 37 3.33 10.71 8.60
C ASN A 37 2.62 10.45 9.94
N ASN A 38 3.16 9.52 10.75
CA ASN A 38 2.64 9.15 12.07
C ASN A 38 1.21 8.58 12.06
N THR A 39 0.69 8.24 10.88
CA THR A 39 -0.63 7.65 10.71
C THR A 39 -0.47 6.21 10.28
N ILE A 40 -1.20 5.30 10.94
CA ILE A 40 -1.11 3.88 10.66
C ILE A 40 -2.11 3.50 9.57
N TYR A 41 -1.60 2.86 8.53
CA TYR A 41 -2.34 2.24 7.46
C TYR A 41 -2.11 0.74 7.49
N GLN A 42 -3.09 -0.01 7.03
CA GLN A 42 -2.99 -1.42 6.76
C GLN A 42 -3.04 -1.63 5.24
N LEU A 43 -1.99 -2.21 4.69
CA LEU A 43 -1.95 -2.60 3.30
C LEU A 43 -2.17 -4.10 3.20
N SER A 44 -3.17 -4.52 2.43
CA SER A 44 -3.50 -5.92 2.21
C SER A 44 -3.64 -6.24 0.73
N ARG A 45 -3.30 -7.46 0.34
CA ARG A 45 -3.55 -7.96 -1.02
C ARG A 45 -4.78 -8.86 -1.05
N GLU A 46 -5.79 -8.46 -1.82
CA GLU A 46 -7.04 -9.21 -2.02
C GLU A 46 -7.10 -9.68 -3.49
N GLY A 47 -6.56 -10.86 -3.77
CA GLY A 47 -6.44 -11.42 -5.11
C GLY A 47 -5.55 -10.56 -6.02
N HIS A 48 -6.15 -9.95 -7.04
CA HIS A 48 -5.49 -9.03 -7.97
C HIS A 48 -5.44 -7.57 -7.50
N TRP A 49 -6.14 -7.25 -6.41
CA TRP A 49 -6.27 -5.88 -5.93
C TRP A 49 -5.46 -5.66 -4.66
N PHE A 50 -5.04 -4.42 -4.44
CA PHE A 50 -4.39 -3.99 -3.22
C PHE A 50 -5.32 -3.03 -2.49
N LYS A 51 -5.52 -3.27 -1.19
CA LYS A 51 -6.37 -2.43 -0.35
C LYS A 51 -5.51 -1.76 0.70
N ILE A 52 -5.54 -0.44 0.74
CA ILE A 52 -4.95 0.35 1.82
C ILE A 52 -6.06 0.87 2.72
N SER A 53 -5.95 0.62 4.01
CA SER A 53 -6.93 0.96 5.03
C SER A 53 -6.31 1.86 6.07
N LEU A 54 -6.80 3.08 6.20
CA LEU A 54 -6.46 3.97 7.30
C LEU A 54 -6.98 3.38 8.61
N LEU A 55 -6.09 3.20 9.59
CA LEU A 55 -6.43 2.71 10.91
C LEU A 55 -6.57 3.86 11.92
N THR A 56 -7.43 3.66 12.91
CA THR A 56 -7.48 4.52 14.11
C THR A 56 -6.38 4.14 15.09
N LYS A 57 -6.20 4.94 16.16
CA LYS A 57 -5.30 4.59 17.27
C LYS A 57 -5.64 3.25 17.93
N LYS A 58 -6.92 2.83 17.89
CA LYS A 58 -7.39 1.52 18.38
C LYS A 58 -7.30 0.43 17.31
N LEU A 59 -6.60 0.69 16.20
CA LEU A 59 -6.37 -0.25 15.09
C LEU A 59 -7.64 -0.71 14.37
N THR A 60 -8.72 0.07 14.50
CA THR A 60 -9.94 -0.15 13.75
C THR A 60 -9.86 0.53 12.39
N VAL A 61 -10.44 -0.07 11.35
CA VAL A 61 -10.46 0.51 10.01
C VAL A 61 -11.36 1.75 10.03
N LYS A 62 -10.79 2.92 9.73
CA LYS A 62 -11.52 4.18 9.58
C LYS A 62 -12.00 4.41 8.15
N ARG A 63 -11.13 4.12 7.18
CA ARG A 63 -11.41 4.27 5.74
C ARG A 63 -10.54 3.27 4.97
N SER A 64 -11.03 2.79 3.85
CA SER A 64 -10.24 1.94 2.94
C SER A 64 -10.35 2.45 1.51
N THR A 65 -9.34 2.15 0.71
CA THR A 65 -9.30 2.45 -0.72
C THR A 65 -8.60 1.30 -1.43
N ILE A 66 -9.13 0.93 -2.60
CA ILE A 66 -8.65 -0.20 -3.39
C ILE A 66 -7.90 0.34 -4.61
N PHE A 67 -6.78 -0.30 -4.93
CA PHE A 67 -5.88 0.04 -6.03
C PHE A 67 -5.56 -1.22 -6.82
N GLN A 68 -5.21 -1.05 -8.10
CA GLN A 68 -4.79 -2.18 -8.93
C GLN A 68 -3.35 -2.56 -8.67
N THR A 69 -2.51 -1.57 -8.36
CA THR A 69 -1.07 -1.77 -8.23
C THR A 69 -0.50 -1.12 -6.99
N LEU A 70 0.59 -1.70 -6.47
CA LEU A 70 1.39 -1.08 -5.40
C LEU A 70 2.00 0.24 -5.86
N THR A 71 2.27 0.38 -7.15
CA THR A 71 2.77 1.60 -7.75
C THR A 71 1.80 2.77 -7.58
N GLU A 72 0.50 2.55 -7.78
CA GLU A 72 -0.50 3.60 -7.53
C GLU A 72 -0.55 3.99 -6.07
N ILE A 73 -0.51 3.00 -5.16
CA ILE A 73 -0.47 3.27 -3.72
C ILE A 73 0.75 4.10 -3.37
N TYR A 74 1.92 3.74 -3.90
CA TYR A 74 3.14 4.49 -3.66
C TYR A 74 3.03 5.91 -4.22
N ASN A 75 2.71 6.06 -5.50
CA ASN A 75 2.67 7.35 -6.17
C ASN A 75 1.61 8.30 -5.56
N GLN A 76 0.45 7.79 -5.14
CA GLN A 76 -0.66 8.62 -4.66
C GLN A 76 -0.65 8.86 -3.14
N ILE A 77 -0.17 7.90 -2.35
CA ILE A 77 -0.34 7.93 -0.88
C ILE A 77 1.00 8.07 -0.15
N ILE A 78 2.07 7.47 -0.67
CA ILE A 78 3.35 7.34 0.05
C ILE A 78 4.38 8.36 -0.44
N HIS A 79 4.41 8.63 -1.74
CA HIS A 79 5.40 9.48 -2.37
C HIS A 79 5.43 10.88 -1.74
N GLY A 80 6.64 11.35 -1.41
CA GLY A 80 6.85 12.63 -0.74
C GLY A 80 6.44 12.68 0.74
N GLN A 81 6.01 11.56 1.33
CA GLN A 81 5.68 11.44 2.76
C GLN A 81 6.75 10.63 3.50
N ASN A 82 6.94 10.89 4.79
CA ASN A 82 7.78 10.04 5.62
C ASN A 82 7.03 8.73 5.90
N TRP A 83 7.59 7.59 5.49
CA TRP A 83 6.91 6.30 5.62
C TRP A 83 7.86 5.19 6.08
N ARG A 84 7.29 4.19 6.77
CA ARG A 84 7.98 2.95 7.14
C ARG A 84 7.01 1.78 7.27
N ILE A 85 7.53 0.57 7.10
CA ILE A 85 6.78 -0.65 7.44
C ILE A 85 6.81 -0.79 8.97
N ALA A 86 5.63 -0.81 9.59
CA ALA A 86 5.50 -1.04 11.01
C ALA A 86 5.65 -2.54 11.29
N THR A 87 6.80 -2.93 11.85
CA THR A 87 7.18 -4.34 12.07
C THR A 87 6.72 -4.90 13.43
N ASN A 88 6.16 -4.08 14.33
CA ASN A 88 5.83 -4.51 15.70
C ASN A 88 4.32 -4.68 15.94
N TYR A 89 3.95 -5.90 16.33
CA TYR A 89 3.22 -6.15 17.59
C TYR A 89 4.05 -7.11 18.43
#